data_AF-A0AAV4AHY0-F1
#
_entry.id   AF-A0AAV4AHY0-F1
#
_cell.length_a   1.000
_cell.length_b   1.000
_cell.length_c   1.000
_cell.angle_alpha   90.00
_cell.angle_beta   90.00
_cell.angle_gamma   90.00
#
_symmetry.space_group_name_H-M   'P 1'
#
loop_
_entity.id
_entity.type
_entity.pdbx_description
1 polymer ?
#
loop_
_entity_poly.entity_id
_entity_poly.type
_entity_poly.pdbx_seq_one_letter_code
_entity_poly.pdbx_strand_id
1 'polypeptide(L)'
;MNAYINSIWQRDWDTEGANKLHEVLPNWGEDLHRRGEGASRKREKAMCRLWVGHMWLTQSYLLKNEEQPFCYACDSLYTVGHILIECPDFQDTRRKCFSVTDLYRLFQEVNPSRIVGYLKDLGVYGNI
;
A
#
# COMPACT_ATOMS: atom_id res chain seq x y z
N MET A 1 15.99 21.71 8.23
CA MET A 1 14.97 21.97 7.20
C MET A 1 13.96 22.95 7.79
N ASN A 2 13.53 23.98 7.06
CA ASN A 2 12.79 25.11 7.63
C ASN A 2 11.32 24.71 7.89
N ALA A 3 10.87 24.74 9.15
CA ALA A 3 9.54 24.29 9.56
C ALA A 3 8.40 25.00 8.79
N TYR A 4 8.61 26.27 8.44
CA TYR A 4 7.67 27.04 7.63
C TYR A 4 7.49 26.48 6.21
N ILE A 5 8.58 26.04 5.57
CA ILE A 5 8.54 25.44 4.23
C ILE A 5 7.80 24.11 4.29
N ASN A 6 8.07 23.29 5.32
CA ASN A 6 7.37 22.01 5.50
C ASN A 6 5.87 22.21 5.75
N SER A 7 5.45 23.24 6.49
CA SER A 7 4.02 23.53 6.67
C SER A 7 3.31 23.95 5.39
N ILE A 8 4.01 24.62 4.46
CA ILE A 8 3.44 24.96 3.16
C ILE A 8 3.22 23.69 2.35
N TRP A 9 4.25 22.83 2.24
CA TRP A 9 4.13 21.56 1.52
C TRP A 9 3.11 20.61 2.13
N GLN A 10 3.02 20.55 3.47
CA GLN A 10 1.99 19.77 4.14
C GLN A 10 0.59 20.25 3.76
N ARG A 11 0.36 21.58 3.77
CA ARG A 11 -0.94 22.14 3.42
C ARG A 11 -1.32 21.83 1.97
N ASP A 12 -0.38 21.96 1.05
CA ASP A 12 -0.61 21.62 -0.37
C ASP A 12 -0.76 20.10 -0.57
N TRP A 13 -0.15 19.29 0.30
CA TRP A 13 -0.35 17.84 0.29
C TRP A 13 -1.75 17.44 0.79
N ASP A 14 -2.26 18.15 1.79
CA ASP A 14 -3.60 17.90 2.37
C ASP A 14 -4.73 18.31 1.42
N THR A 15 -4.48 19.15 0.41
CA THR A 15 -5.47 19.45 -0.63
C THR A 15 -5.69 18.32 -1.61
N GLU A 16 -4.74 17.37 -1.69
CA GLU A 16 -4.71 16.31 -2.70
C GLU A 16 -5.50 15.07 -2.25
N GLY A 17 -6.76 15.28 -1.85
CA GLY A 17 -7.62 14.23 -1.27
C GLY A 17 -8.00 13.08 -2.21
N ALA A 18 -7.76 13.21 -3.52
CA ALA A 18 -7.95 12.13 -4.49
C ALA A 18 -6.70 11.26 -4.69
N ASN A 19 -5.59 11.59 -4.02
CA ASN A 19 -4.33 10.88 -4.17
C ASN A 19 -4.25 9.66 -3.25
N LYS A 20 -4.22 8.46 -3.83
CA LYS A 20 -4.06 7.18 -3.12
C LYS A 20 -2.81 7.14 -2.23
N LEU A 21 -1.77 7.91 -2.58
CA LEU A 21 -0.54 7.98 -1.80
C LEU A 21 -0.75 8.73 -0.47
N HIS A 22 -1.74 9.63 -0.37
CA HIS A 22 -2.06 10.36 0.87
C HIS A 22 -2.52 9.41 1.99
N GLU A 23 -3.27 8.35 1.66
CA GLU A 23 -3.68 7.30 2.61
C GLU A 23 -2.49 6.53 3.23
N VAL A 24 -1.38 6.45 2.50
CA VAL A 24 -0.16 5.75 2.92
C VAL A 24 0.81 6.71 3.61
N LEU A 25 0.85 7.96 3.17
CA LEU A 25 1.76 9.01 3.62
C LEU A 25 0.97 10.31 3.86
N PRO A 26 0.27 10.45 4.99
CA PRO A 26 -0.47 11.66 5.30
C PRO A 26 0.45 12.83 5.65
N ASN A 27 1.65 12.56 6.17
CA ASN A 27 2.59 13.60 6.59
C ASN A 27 3.73 13.78 5.57
N TRP A 28 3.88 15.01 5.08
CA TRP A 28 4.93 15.42 4.18
C TRP A 28 6.32 15.26 4.83
N GLY A 29 7.23 14.62 4.11
CA GLY A 29 8.62 14.41 4.55
C GLY A 29 8.83 13.21 5.47
N GLU A 30 7.81 12.38 5.70
CA GLU A 30 8.03 11.06 6.29
C GLU A 30 8.84 10.16 5.36
N ASP A 31 9.95 9.64 5.88
CA ASP A 31 10.89 8.82 5.13
C ASP A 31 10.54 7.33 5.28
N LEU A 32 9.79 6.79 4.32
CA LEU A 32 9.55 5.35 4.23
C LEU A 32 10.78 4.58 3.69
N HIS A 33 11.70 5.26 2.99
CA HIS A 33 12.87 4.65 2.36
C HIS A 33 13.88 4.16 3.39
N ARG A 34 13.99 4.82 4.55
CA ARG A 34 14.87 4.39 5.65
C ARG A 34 14.56 3.00 6.20
N ARG A 35 13.33 2.49 6.02
CA ARG A 35 12.95 1.13 6.45
C ARG A 35 13.36 0.03 5.46
N GLY A 36 13.91 0.43 4.31
CA GLY A 36 14.46 -0.46 3.28
C GLY A 36 15.96 -0.75 3.43
N GLU A 37 16.68 -0.13 4.36
CA GLU A 37 18.13 -0.32 4.50
C GLU A 37 18.47 -1.81 4.69
N GLY A 38 19.24 -2.37 3.75
CA GLY A 38 19.58 -3.80 3.70
C GLY A 38 18.56 -4.71 2.99
N ALA A 39 17.56 -4.14 2.30
CA ALA A 39 16.62 -4.88 1.46
C ALA A 39 17.22 -5.31 0.13
N SER A 40 16.73 -6.42 -0.42
CA SER A 40 16.94 -6.70 -1.84
C SER A 40 16.17 -5.68 -2.68
N ARG A 41 16.76 -5.26 -3.80
CA ARG A 41 16.13 -4.35 -4.78
C ARG A 41 14.72 -4.79 -5.18
N LYS A 42 14.44 -6.10 -5.20
CA LYS A 42 13.12 -6.65 -5.50
C LYS A 42 12.10 -6.28 -4.42
N ARG A 43 12.47 -6.38 -3.15
CA ARG A 43 11.61 -6.01 -2.02
C ARG A 43 11.31 -4.51 -2.03
N GLU A 44 12.31 -3.67 -2.25
CA GLU A 44 12.12 -2.21 -2.31
C GLU A 44 11.13 -1.82 -3.41
N LYS A 45 11.31 -2.37 -4.63
CA LYS A 45 10.38 -2.14 -5.73
C LYS A 45 8.96 -2.57 -5.38
N ALA A 46 8.81 -3.72 -4.74
CA ALA A 46 7.51 -4.21 -4.31
C ALA A 46 6.85 -3.25 -3.29
N MET A 47 7.60 -2.79 -2.30
CA MET A 47 7.10 -1.83 -1.31
C MET A 47 6.71 -0.49 -1.96
N CYS A 48 7.54 0.07 -2.84
CA CYS A 48 7.19 1.31 -3.55
C CYS A 48 5.92 1.14 -4.40
N ARG A 49 5.77 -0.01 -5.08
CA ARG A 49 4.57 -0.31 -5.87
C ARG A 49 3.33 -0.43 -4.98
N LEU A 50 3.44 -1.05 -3.81
CA LEU A 50 2.36 -1.11 -2.83
C LEU A 50 1.99 0.29 -2.30
N TRP A 51 2.96 1.15 -2.00
CA TRP A 51 2.71 2.50 -1.48
C TRP A 51 1.93 3.37 -2.46
N VAL A 52 2.24 3.30 -3.75
CA VAL A 52 1.51 4.08 -4.77
C VAL A 52 0.22 3.35 -5.21
N GLY A 53 -0.06 2.16 -4.67
CA GLY A 53 -1.26 1.40 -5.02
C GLY A 53 -1.20 0.68 -6.38
N HIS A 54 0.00 0.38 -6.87
CA HIS A 54 0.25 -0.31 -8.14
C HIS A 54 0.51 -1.80 -7.94
N MET A 55 -0.55 -2.60 -7.76
CA MET A 55 -0.47 -4.05 -7.92
C MET A 55 -0.99 -4.44 -9.30
N TRP A 56 -0.38 -5.46 -9.94
CA TRP A 56 -0.91 -5.97 -11.22
C TRP A 56 -2.40 -6.30 -11.12
N LEU A 57 -2.79 -7.01 -10.05
CA LEU A 57 -4.19 -7.39 -9.81
C LEU A 57 -5.14 -6.19 -9.75
N THR A 58 -4.68 -5.02 -9.31
CA THR A 58 -5.53 -3.83 -9.14
C THR A 58 -5.43 -2.85 -10.30
N GLN A 59 -4.47 -3.03 -11.22
CA GLN A 59 -4.13 -2.02 -12.24
C GLN A 59 -4.02 -2.57 -13.66
N SER A 60 -3.95 -3.90 -13.84
CA SER A 60 -3.84 -4.52 -15.17
C SER A 60 -5.01 -4.18 -16.08
N TYR A 61 -6.19 -3.93 -15.50
CA TYR A 61 -7.40 -3.58 -16.24
C TYR A 61 -7.21 -2.29 -17.06
N LEU A 62 -6.48 -1.30 -16.54
CA LEU A 62 -6.17 -0.07 -17.27
C LEU A 62 -5.30 -0.33 -18.50
N LEU A 63 -4.34 -1.25 -18.38
CA LEU A 63 -3.43 -1.59 -19.48
C LEU A 63 -4.12 -2.45 -20.55
N LYS A 64 -5.09 -3.27 -20.14
CA LYS A 64 -5.83 -4.17 -21.03
C LYS A 64 -7.15 -3.57 -21.53
N ASN A 65 -7.51 -2.39 -21.04
CA ASN A 65 -8.83 -1.78 -21.25
C ASN A 65 -9.98 -2.74 -20.88
N GLU A 66 -9.78 -3.49 -19.79
CA GLU A 66 -10.76 -4.40 -19.19
C GLU A 66 -11.53 -3.70 -18.06
N GLU A 67 -12.60 -4.32 -17.57
CA GLU A 67 -13.32 -3.82 -16.39
C GLU A 67 -12.46 -3.93 -15.13
N GLN A 68 -12.65 -2.98 -14.21
CA GLN A 68 -11.92 -2.99 -12.96
C GLN A 68 -12.27 -4.25 -12.16
N PRO A 69 -11.26 -4.96 -11.63
CA PRO A 69 -11.52 -6.18 -10.88
C PRO A 69 -12.37 -5.87 -9.65
N PHE A 70 -13.38 -6.70 -9.45
CA PHE A 70 -14.39 -6.54 -8.40
C PHE A 70 -14.31 -7.69 -7.40
N CYS A 71 -14.36 -7.37 -6.12
CA CYS A 71 -14.47 -8.36 -5.05
C CYS A 71 -15.95 -8.64 -4.77
N TYR A 72 -16.46 -9.74 -5.31
CA TYR A 72 -17.85 -10.14 -5.13
C TYR A 72 -18.22 -10.44 -3.67
N ALA A 73 -17.26 -10.86 -2.84
CA ALA A 73 -17.51 -11.13 -1.42
C ALA A 73 -17.74 -9.85 -0.61
N CYS A 74 -17.14 -8.73 -1.04
CA CYS A 74 -17.18 -7.45 -0.32
C CYS A 74 -18.06 -6.41 -0.98
N ASP A 75 -18.60 -6.71 -2.16
CA ASP A 75 -19.31 -5.77 -3.03
C ASP A 75 -18.50 -4.48 -3.27
N SER A 76 -17.19 -4.62 -3.47
CA SER A 76 -16.25 -3.49 -3.60
C SER A 76 -15.18 -3.73 -4.65
N LEU A 77 -14.54 -2.65 -5.12
CA LEU A 77 -13.46 -2.73 -6.10
C LEU A 77 -12.18 -3.33 -5.47
N TYR A 78 -11.43 -4.10 -6.24
CA TYR A 78 -10.10 -4.56 -5.83
C TYR A 78 -9.12 -3.39 -5.86
N THR A 79 -8.74 -2.92 -4.67
CA THR A 79 -7.67 -1.95 -4.46
C THR A 79 -6.57 -2.56 -3.57
N VAL A 80 -5.40 -1.92 -3.53
CA VAL A 80 -4.31 -2.34 -2.65
C VAL A 80 -4.74 -2.23 -1.18
N GLY A 81 -5.46 -1.15 -0.82
CA GLY A 81 -6.10 -1.00 0.48
C GLY A 81 -7.05 -2.15 0.79
N HIS A 82 -7.91 -2.51 -0.17
CA HIS A 82 -8.84 -3.61 -0.01
C HIS A 82 -8.14 -4.93 0.31
N ILE A 83 -7.12 -5.30 -0.46
CA ILE A 83 -6.36 -6.54 -0.26
C ILE A 83 -5.62 -6.52 1.07
N LEU A 84 -4.97 -5.40 1.42
CA LEU A 84 -4.10 -5.30 2.58
C LEU A 84 -4.86 -5.12 3.92
N ILE A 85 -6.05 -4.49 3.91
CA ILE A 85 -6.72 -4.01 5.13
C ILE A 85 -8.16 -4.51 5.26
N GLU A 86 -8.96 -4.49 4.19
CA GLU A 86 -10.43 -4.57 4.31
C GLU A 86 -10.97 -5.97 4.01
N CYS A 87 -10.46 -6.64 2.99
CA CYS A 87 -11.03 -7.87 2.45
C CYS A 87 -11.13 -8.98 3.52
N PRO A 88 -12.32 -9.50 3.84
CA PRO A 88 -12.52 -10.61 4.77
C PRO A 88 -11.95 -11.93 4.28
N ASP A 89 -11.95 -12.18 2.96
CA ASP A 89 -11.40 -13.42 2.37
C ASP A 89 -9.92 -13.60 2.71
N PHE A 90 -9.19 -12.49 2.89
CA PHE A 90 -7.79 -12.51 3.28
C PHE A 90 -7.56 -12.31 4.78
N GLN A 91 -8.61 -12.17 5.58
CA GLN A 91 -8.50 -11.83 7.00
C GLN A 91 -7.70 -12.87 7.79
N ASP A 92 -7.92 -14.17 7.53
CA ASP A 92 -7.22 -15.24 8.23
C ASP A 92 -5.71 -15.25 7.95
N THR A 93 -5.32 -15.01 6.70
CA THR A 93 -3.91 -14.89 6.30
C THR A 93 -3.31 -13.58 6.85
N ARG A 94 -4.07 -12.48 6.80
CA ARG A 94 -3.67 -11.17 7.31
C ARG A 94 -3.33 -11.24 8.80
N ARG A 95 -4.23 -11.82 9.61
CA ARG A 95 -4.06 -11.98 11.07
C ARG A 95 -2.79 -12.76 11.46
N LYS A 96 -2.31 -13.68 10.62
CA LYS A 96 -1.05 -14.42 10.84
C LYS A 96 0.19 -13.52 10.66
N CYS A 97 0.09 -12.49 9.83
CA CYS A 97 1.21 -11.60 9.52
C CYS A 97 1.15 -10.30 10.34
N PHE A 98 0.00 -9.63 10.40
CA PHE A 98 -0.18 -8.33 11.05
C PHE A 98 -1.66 -8.03 11.39
N SER A 99 -1.89 -7.17 12.38
CA SER A 99 -3.22 -6.75 12.83
C SER A 99 -3.34 -5.22 12.87
N VAL A 100 -3.36 -4.60 11.69
CA VAL A 100 -3.55 -3.15 11.52
C VAL A 100 -4.81 -2.86 10.72
N THR A 101 -5.36 -1.68 10.95
CA THR A 101 -6.67 -1.24 10.44
C THR A 101 -6.60 -0.22 9.32
N ASP A 102 -5.40 0.28 9.01
CA ASP A 102 -5.19 1.34 8.04
C ASP A 102 -3.82 1.19 7.38
N LEU A 103 -3.71 1.68 6.14
CA LEU A 103 -2.49 1.56 5.34
C LEU A 103 -1.32 2.32 5.94
N TYR A 104 -1.57 3.48 6.54
CA TYR A 104 -0.56 4.26 7.25
C TYR A 104 0.14 3.43 8.32
N ARG A 105 -0.61 2.86 9.28
CA ARG A 105 -0.04 2.00 10.32
C ARG A 105 0.58 0.73 9.76
N LEU A 106 0.03 0.16 8.68
CA LEU A 106 0.66 -0.97 8.01
C LEU A 106 2.08 -0.65 7.57
N PHE A 107 2.28 0.48 6.90
CA PHE A 107 3.60 0.83 6.37
C PHE A 107 4.52 1.47 7.41
N GLN A 108 3.98 2.01 8.51
CA GLN A 108 4.76 2.60 9.60
C GLN A 108 5.10 1.62 10.73
N GLU A 109 4.21 0.69 11.10
CA GLU A 109 4.41 -0.15 12.29
C GLU A 109 4.88 -1.56 11.91
N VAL A 110 4.48 -2.07 10.74
CA VAL A 110 4.74 -3.46 10.36
C VAL A 110 6.06 -3.60 9.62
N ASN A 111 6.84 -4.62 10.00
CA ASN A 111 8.08 -4.94 9.28
C ASN A 111 7.76 -5.32 7.82
N PRO A 112 8.44 -4.72 6.81
CA PRO A 112 8.21 -5.03 5.40
C PRO A 112 8.30 -6.52 5.05
N SER A 113 9.09 -7.30 5.79
CA SER A 113 9.21 -8.74 5.57
C SER A 113 7.93 -9.51 5.87
N ARG A 114 7.11 -9.03 6.83
CA ARG A 114 5.80 -9.62 7.13
C ARG A 114 4.76 -9.28 6.06
N ILE A 115 4.81 -8.06 5.52
CA ILE A 115 3.97 -7.64 4.40
C ILE A 115 4.31 -8.48 3.16
N VAL A 116 5.61 -8.68 2.88
CA VAL A 116 6.05 -9.55 1.79
C VAL A 116 5.68 -11.01 2.03
N GLY A 117 5.76 -11.50 3.28
CA GLY A 117 5.30 -12.84 3.65
C GLY A 117 3.83 -13.05 3.32
N TYR A 118 2.97 -12.13 3.76
CA TYR A 118 1.55 -12.11 3.42
C TYR A 118 1.30 -12.17 1.91
N LEU A 119 2.01 -11.34 1.13
CA LEU A 119 1.86 -11.32 -0.33
C LEU A 119 2.35 -12.60 -1.02
N LYS A 120 3.29 -13.32 -0.40
CA LYS A 120 3.72 -14.64 -0.87
C LYS A 120 2.70 -15.72 -0.53
N ASP A 121 2.11 -15.67 0.66
CA ASP A 121 1.06 -16.60 1.09
C ASP A 121 -0.20 -16.47 0.21
N LEU A 122 -0.50 -15.24 -0.25
CA LEU A 122 -1.54 -14.98 -1.24
C LEU A 122 -1.15 -15.35 -2.69
N GLY A 123 0.12 -15.70 -2.96
CA GLY A 123 0.60 -16.01 -4.31
C GLY A 123 0.73 -14.80 -5.26
N VAL A 124 0.54 -13.57 -4.76
CA VAL A 124 0.52 -12.35 -5.60
C VAL A 124 1.88 -11.65 -5.69
N TYR A 125 2.84 -11.98 -4.84
CA TYR A 125 4.17 -11.34 -4.81
C TYR A 125 4.96 -11.43 -6.13
N GLY A 126 4.70 -12.45 -6.96
CA GLY A 126 5.34 -12.60 -8.27
C GLY A 126 4.89 -11.54 -9.30
N ASN A 127 3.68 -11.00 -9.12
CA ASN A 127 3.05 -10.05 -10.02
C ASN A 127 3.06 -8.61 -9.47
N ILE A 128 3.82 -8.38 -8.40
CA ILE A 128 4.04 -7.04 -7.84
C ILE A 128 5.24 -6.39 -8.49
#